data_AF-A0A7S0NFK0-F1
#
_entry.id   AF-A0A7S0NFK0-F1
#
_cell.length_a   1.000
_cell.length_b   1.000
_cell.length_c   1.000
_cell.angle_alpha   90.00
_cell.angle_beta   90.00
_cell.angle_gamma   90.00
#
_symmetry.space_group_name_H-M   'P 1'
#
loop_
_entity.id
_entity.type
_entity.pdbx_description
1 polymer ?
#
loop_
_entity_poly.entity_id
_entity_poly.type
_entity_poly.pdbx_seq_one_letter_code
_entity_poly.pdbx_strand_id
1 'polypeptide(L)'
;GVLKQAQAYDSCRKDPFLAEGTTFKINVVSYGGHVDEDTKRSIINRCFDYIDFKGKVKMDQTRKGVRTGRGPRADNQFWWLEDVGYVKGISHAKDLKPHRRWFCREIALGQRHLLDKYDLKKREYLCSTSMTAENSFLVANFAHAGKGKLVFDPFCGSASLLIAAAHFGAYTLGGDIDIRVIRGKEKDAKLPSHCRYARTLKDVEIGPLSNFQQYGLQPPLDLIRCDSANPIWKLGGIFDAIVCDPPYGVRGGG
;
A
#
# COMPACT_ATOMS: atom_id res chain seq x y z
N GLY A 1 -11.71 -7.37 -31.92
CA GLY A 1 -12.27 -7.05 -30.58
C GLY A 1 -11.45 -7.75 -29.51
N VAL A 2 -11.48 -7.26 -28.28
CA VAL A 2 -10.58 -7.72 -27.20
C VAL A 2 -10.62 -9.23 -26.95
N LEU A 3 -11.79 -9.87 -27.06
CA LEU A 3 -11.91 -11.33 -26.88
C LEU A 3 -11.28 -12.14 -28.02
N LYS A 4 -11.33 -11.66 -29.27
CA LYS A 4 -10.60 -12.30 -30.39
C LYS A 4 -9.09 -12.21 -30.19
N GLN A 5 -8.61 -11.09 -29.63
CA GLN A 5 -7.19 -10.94 -29.28
C GLN A 5 -6.80 -11.87 -28.13
N ALA A 6 -7.65 -12.01 -27.10
CA ALA A 6 -7.43 -12.95 -26.01
C ALA A 6 -7.48 -14.42 -26.47
N GLN A 7 -8.36 -14.76 -27.40
CA GLN A 7 -8.44 -16.09 -28.00
C GLN A 7 -7.15 -16.43 -28.76
N ALA A 8 -6.67 -15.50 -29.60
CA ALA A 8 -5.43 -15.62 -30.37
C ALA A 8 -4.14 -15.40 -29.56
N TYR A 9 -4.25 -15.09 -28.26
CA TYR A 9 -3.08 -14.94 -27.39
C TYR A 9 -2.35 -16.28 -27.25
N ASP A 10 -1.02 -16.19 -27.18
CA ASP A 10 -0.12 -17.32 -27.11
C ASP A 10 -0.58 -18.38 -26.08
N SER A 11 -0.76 -19.61 -26.55
CA SER A 11 -1.33 -20.71 -25.77
C SER A 11 -0.42 -21.10 -24.61
N CYS A 12 0.90 -21.13 -24.80
CA CYS A 12 1.82 -21.50 -23.73
C CYS A 12 1.78 -20.51 -22.55
N ARG A 13 1.45 -19.24 -22.81
CA ARG A 13 1.28 -18.20 -21.79
C ARG A 13 -0.15 -18.09 -21.24
N LYS A 14 -1.14 -18.70 -21.89
CA LYS A 14 -2.56 -18.59 -21.53
C LYS A 14 -3.07 -19.84 -20.83
N ASP A 15 -2.85 -20.99 -21.45
CA ASP A 15 -3.47 -22.27 -21.11
C ASP A 15 -3.17 -22.75 -19.68
N PRO A 16 -1.97 -22.52 -19.09
CA PRO A 16 -1.73 -22.86 -17.68
C PRO A 16 -2.71 -22.20 -16.70
N PHE A 17 -3.28 -21.05 -17.06
CA PHE A 17 -4.23 -20.31 -16.24
C PHE A 17 -5.70 -20.63 -16.54
N LEU A 18 -5.94 -21.46 -17.55
CA LEU A 18 -7.26 -21.96 -17.97
C LEU A 18 -7.44 -23.46 -17.69
N ALA A 19 -6.36 -24.16 -17.31
CA ALA A 19 -6.31 -25.61 -17.24
C ALA A 19 -7.27 -26.24 -16.22
N GLU A 20 -7.63 -27.49 -16.48
CA GLU A 20 -8.34 -28.34 -15.52
C GLU A 20 -7.55 -28.43 -14.20
N GLY A 21 -8.27 -28.50 -13.08
CA GLY A 21 -7.67 -28.50 -11.75
C GLY A 21 -7.36 -27.12 -11.18
N THR A 22 -7.44 -26.04 -11.98
CA THR A 22 -7.38 -24.67 -11.48
C THR A 22 -8.77 -24.08 -11.22
N THR A 23 -8.83 -23.04 -10.40
CA THR A 23 -10.04 -22.23 -10.21
C THR A 23 -9.87 -20.83 -10.77
N PHE A 24 -10.94 -20.27 -11.32
CA PHE A 24 -10.90 -18.91 -11.85
C PHE A 24 -12.13 -18.07 -11.51
N LYS A 25 -11.96 -16.75 -11.65
CA LYS A 25 -13.03 -15.76 -11.53
C LYS A 25 -12.84 -14.69 -12.60
N ILE A 26 -13.93 -14.22 -13.20
CA ILE A 26 -13.93 -13.05 -14.10
C ILE A 26 -14.57 -11.88 -13.35
N ASN A 27 -13.83 -10.80 -13.19
CA ASN A 27 -14.29 -9.53 -12.64
C ASN A 27 -14.61 -8.56 -13.78
N VAL A 28 -15.71 -7.81 -13.67
CA VAL A 28 -16.10 -6.79 -14.65
C VAL A 28 -16.11 -5.44 -13.97
N VAL A 29 -15.31 -4.50 -14.47
CA VAL A 29 -15.19 -3.14 -13.95
C VAL A 29 -15.28 -2.13 -15.09
N SER A 30 -15.91 -1.01 -14.82
CA SER A 30 -15.95 0.14 -15.72
C SER A 30 -15.45 1.39 -15.00
N TYR A 31 -14.55 2.12 -15.66
CA TYR A 31 -14.09 3.44 -15.26
C TYR A 31 -14.91 4.50 -15.98
N GLY A 32 -15.44 5.47 -15.23
CA GLY A 32 -16.31 6.53 -15.76
C GLY A 32 -17.75 6.07 -16.09
N GLY A 33 -18.06 4.78 -15.91
CA GLY A 33 -19.38 4.21 -16.18
C GLY A 33 -19.88 3.29 -15.08
N HIS A 34 -21.10 2.78 -15.26
CA HIS A 34 -21.69 1.74 -14.42
C HIS A 34 -22.14 0.59 -15.32
N VAL A 35 -21.82 -0.64 -14.91
CA VAL A 35 -22.26 -1.86 -15.59
C VAL A 35 -23.19 -2.59 -14.63
N ASP A 36 -24.45 -2.76 -15.03
CA ASP A 36 -25.43 -3.51 -14.25
C ASP A 36 -25.13 -5.03 -14.26
N GLU A 37 -25.79 -5.78 -13.38
CA GLU A 37 -25.53 -7.21 -13.21
C GLU A 37 -25.87 -8.06 -14.45
N ASP A 38 -26.90 -7.71 -15.22
CA ASP A 38 -27.28 -8.45 -16.41
C ASP A 38 -26.26 -8.23 -17.54
N THR A 39 -25.79 -7.00 -17.69
CA THR A 39 -24.70 -6.65 -18.60
C THR A 39 -23.40 -7.34 -18.20
N LYS A 40 -23.07 -7.41 -16.89
CA LYS A 40 -21.90 -8.19 -16.41
C LYS A 40 -22.01 -9.66 -16.79
N ARG A 41 -23.17 -10.29 -16.57
CA ARG A 41 -23.41 -11.70 -16.94
C ARG A 41 -23.26 -11.91 -18.45
N SER A 42 -23.80 -11.00 -19.26
CA SER A 42 -23.65 -11.04 -20.72
C SER A 42 -22.19 -10.91 -21.17
N ILE A 43 -21.40 -10.05 -20.52
CA ILE A 43 -19.95 -9.93 -20.78
C ILE A 43 -19.23 -11.23 -20.41
N ILE A 44 -19.53 -11.80 -19.25
CA ILE A 44 -18.92 -13.05 -18.77
C ILE A 44 -19.26 -14.21 -19.71
N ASN A 45 -20.52 -14.35 -20.12
CA ASN A 45 -20.95 -15.39 -21.07
C ASN A 45 -20.20 -15.27 -22.40
N ARG A 46 -20.05 -14.05 -22.92
CA ARG A 46 -19.23 -13.81 -24.11
C ARG A 46 -17.77 -14.20 -23.93
N CYS A 47 -17.21 -14.14 -22.72
CA CYS A 47 -15.84 -14.62 -22.50
C CYS A 47 -15.74 -16.15 -22.71
N PHE A 48 -16.76 -16.90 -22.29
CA PHE A 48 -16.82 -18.37 -22.50
C PHE A 48 -16.96 -18.76 -23.98
N ASP A 49 -17.59 -17.92 -24.79
CA ASP A 49 -17.71 -18.18 -26.23
C ASP A 49 -16.37 -18.10 -26.99
N TYR A 50 -15.40 -17.36 -26.46
CA TYR A 50 -14.12 -17.10 -27.15
C TYR A 50 -12.92 -17.79 -26.50
N ILE A 51 -13.00 -18.09 -25.21
CA ILE A 51 -11.88 -18.61 -24.43
C ILE A 51 -12.32 -19.92 -23.79
N ASP A 52 -11.56 -20.98 -24.07
CA ASP A 52 -11.79 -22.32 -23.55
C ASP A 52 -11.31 -22.43 -22.09
N PHE A 53 -12.14 -21.98 -21.15
CA PHE A 53 -11.88 -22.11 -19.71
C PHE A 53 -12.19 -23.54 -19.26
N LYS A 54 -11.15 -24.33 -18.96
CA LYS A 54 -11.27 -25.71 -18.44
C LYS A 54 -11.27 -25.78 -16.90
N GLY A 55 -10.82 -24.71 -16.24
CA GLY A 55 -10.86 -24.58 -14.78
C GLY A 55 -12.28 -24.48 -14.23
N LYS A 56 -12.42 -24.51 -12.89
CA LYS A 56 -13.72 -24.33 -12.22
C LYS A 56 -13.96 -22.88 -11.83
N VAL A 57 -15.17 -22.38 -12.04
CA VAL A 57 -15.55 -21.04 -11.56
C VAL A 57 -15.59 -21.02 -10.03
N LYS A 58 -14.89 -20.06 -9.42
CA LYS A 58 -14.87 -19.84 -7.97
C LYS A 58 -15.10 -18.36 -7.66
N MET A 59 -16.29 -18.04 -7.16
CA MET A 59 -16.65 -16.69 -6.75
C MET A 59 -16.13 -16.37 -5.34
N ASP A 60 -15.93 -15.08 -5.05
CA ASP A 60 -15.61 -14.65 -3.69
C ASP A 60 -16.76 -15.01 -2.75
N GLN A 61 -16.45 -15.61 -1.60
CA GLN A 61 -17.47 -15.93 -0.60
C GLN A 61 -17.99 -14.64 0.05
N THR A 62 -19.30 -14.45 -0.01
CA THR A 62 -20.03 -13.41 0.74
C THR A 62 -20.82 -14.09 1.85
N ARG A 63 -20.78 -13.53 3.06
CA ARG A 63 -21.62 -13.98 4.18
C ARG A 63 -22.50 -12.81 4.60
N LYS A 64 -23.82 -12.98 4.54
CA LYS A 64 -24.82 -11.92 4.86
C LYS A 64 -24.57 -10.59 4.11
N GLY A 65 -24.26 -10.66 2.81
CA GLY A 65 -24.03 -9.46 1.99
C GLY A 65 -22.70 -8.74 2.25
N VAL A 66 -21.90 -9.18 3.23
CA VAL A 66 -20.56 -8.64 3.50
C VAL A 66 -19.52 -9.55 2.86
N ARG A 67 -18.58 -8.95 2.14
CA ARG A 67 -17.42 -9.63 1.58
C ARG A 67 -16.53 -10.04 2.74
N THR A 68 -16.73 -11.24 3.25
CA THR A 68 -15.84 -11.82 4.26
C THR A 68 -14.58 -12.21 3.52
N GLY A 69 -13.52 -11.38 3.56
CA GLY A 69 -12.22 -11.69 2.96
C GLY A 69 -11.50 -12.90 3.58
N ARG A 70 -12.25 -13.90 4.07
CA ARG A 70 -11.81 -15.07 4.85
C ARG A 70 -11.92 -16.39 4.07
N GLY A 71 -12.21 -16.34 2.77
CA GLY A 71 -12.18 -17.52 1.89
C GLY A 71 -10.96 -17.47 0.95
N PRO A 72 -10.41 -18.64 0.54
CA PRO A 72 -9.33 -18.66 -0.44
C PRO A 72 -9.81 -18.07 -1.76
N ARG A 73 -9.03 -17.15 -2.34
CA ARG A 73 -9.32 -16.56 -3.67
C ARG A 73 -9.31 -17.66 -4.75
N ALA A 74 -9.86 -17.36 -5.92
CA ALA A 74 -9.61 -18.16 -7.11
C ALA A 74 -8.11 -18.10 -7.47
N ASP A 75 -7.58 -19.20 -8.00
CA ASP A 75 -6.16 -19.29 -8.38
C ASP A 75 -5.83 -18.27 -9.47
N ASN A 76 -6.76 -18.07 -10.40
CA ASN A 76 -6.65 -17.12 -11.49
C ASN A 76 -7.78 -16.09 -11.48
N GLN A 77 -7.46 -14.81 -11.40
CA GLN A 77 -8.44 -13.75 -11.58
C GLN A 77 -8.25 -13.09 -12.94
N PHE A 78 -9.34 -13.02 -13.71
CA PHE A 78 -9.40 -12.29 -14.96
C PHE A 78 -10.22 -11.03 -14.78
N TRP A 79 -9.89 -10.00 -15.53
CA TRP A 79 -10.51 -8.69 -15.46
C TRP A 79 -10.95 -8.25 -16.83
N TRP A 80 -12.24 -7.99 -16.96
CA TRP A 80 -12.80 -7.17 -18.03
C TRP A 80 -12.85 -5.73 -17.54
N LEU A 81 -12.08 -4.88 -18.20
CA LEU A 81 -11.96 -3.46 -17.87
C LEU A 81 -12.55 -2.65 -19.01
N GLU A 82 -13.48 -1.75 -18.70
CA GLU A 82 -14.01 -0.77 -19.63
C GLU A 82 -13.59 0.63 -19.21
N ASP A 83 -13.18 1.45 -20.17
CA ASP A 83 -12.94 2.87 -19.97
C ASP A 83 -13.93 3.65 -20.84
N VAL A 84 -14.88 4.29 -20.16
CA VAL A 84 -15.90 5.17 -20.74
C VAL A 84 -15.40 6.60 -20.82
N GLY A 85 -14.25 6.90 -20.21
CA GLY A 85 -13.72 8.25 -20.08
C GLY A 85 -14.43 9.08 -19.02
N TYR A 86 -13.96 10.31 -18.83
CA TYR A 86 -14.59 11.29 -17.96
C TYR A 86 -15.14 12.44 -18.82
N VAL A 87 -16.45 12.66 -18.76
CA VAL A 87 -17.10 13.83 -19.37
C VAL A 87 -17.57 14.76 -18.26
N LYS A 88 -16.98 15.95 -18.18
CA LYS A 88 -17.31 16.96 -17.17
C LYS A 88 -18.81 17.27 -17.21
N GLY A 89 -19.51 17.09 -16.10
CA GLY A 89 -20.95 17.35 -15.97
C GLY A 89 -21.87 16.13 -16.19
N ILE A 90 -21.33 14.99 -16.63
CA ILE A 90 -22.09 13.73 -16.73
C ILE A 90 -21.57 12.78 -15.66
N SER A 91 -22.31 12.68 -14.54
CA SER A 91 -21.90 11.88 -13.38
C SER A 91 -21.96 10.37 -13.65
N HIS A 92 -22.88 9.91 -14.50
CA HIS A 92 -23.00 8.51 -14.89
C HIS A 92 -23.61 8.41 -16.28
N ALA A 93 -22.76 8.36 -17.30
CA ALA A 93 -23.26 8.19 -18.65
C ALA A 93 -23.61 6.72 -18.89
N LYS A 94 -24.79 6.30 -18.44
CA LYS A 94 -25.33 4.95 -18.69
C LYS A 94 -25.37 4.61 -20.18
N ASP A 95 -25.43 5.64 -21.03
CA ASP A 95 -25.56 5.51 -22.49
C ASP A 95 -24.25 5.71 -23.25
N LEU A 96 -23.14 6.08 -22.58
CA LEU A 96 -21.86 6.19 -23.27
C LEU A 96 -21.22 4.82 -23.45
N LYS A 97 -20.91 4.49 -24.70
CA LYS A 97 -20.18 3.28 -25.05
C LYS A 97 -18.72 3.44 -24.63
N PRO A 98 -18.10 2.41 -24.01
CA PRO A 98 -16.70 2.49 -23.62
C PRO A 98 -15.80 2.63 -24.84
N HIS A 99 -14.87 3.58 -24.75
CA HIS A 99 -13.89 3.87 -25.79
C HIS A 99 -12.80 2.81 -25.87
N ARG A 100 -12.47 2.21 -24.72
CA ARG A 100 -11.44 1.16 -24.62
C ARG A 100 -11.92 0.02 -23.75
N ARG A 101 -11.47 -1.19 -24.10
CA ARG A 101 -11.75 -2.40 -23.36
C ARG A 101 -10.48 -3.24 -23.26
N TRP A 102 -10.26 -3.83 -22.10
CA TRP A 102 -9.16 -4.75 -21.85
C TRP A 102 -9.69 -6.03 -21.21
N PHE A 103 -9.06 -7.13 -21.58
CA PHE A 103 -9.22 -8.41 -20.90
C PHE A 103 -7.84 -8.88 -20.47
N CYS A 104 -7.62 -9.04 -19.18
CA CYS A 104 -6.31 -9.36 -18.63
C CYS A 104 -6.41 -10.32 -17.44
N ARG A 105 -5.29 -10.99 -17.15
CA ARG A 105 -5.10 -11.79 -15.93
C ARG A 105 -4.46 -10.91 -14.85
N GLU A 106 -4.93 -11.02 -13.62
CA GLU A 106 -4.32 -10.40 -12.46
C GLU A 106 -2.96 -11.03 -12.17
N ILE A 107 -1.92 -10.20 -12.09
CA ILE A 107 -0.57 -10.62 -11.67
C ILE A 107 -0.33 -10.26 -10.20
N ALA A 108 -0.81 -9.09 -9.78
CA ALA A 108 -0.72 -8.60 -8.41
C ALA A 108 -1.85 -7.59 -8.13
N LEU A 109 -2.14 -7.38 -6.85
CA LEU A 109 -3.00 -6.29 -6.37
C LEU A 109 -2.19 -5.29 -5.54
N GLY A 110 -2.62 -4.05 -5.56
CA GLY A 110 -2.10 -3.02 -4.66
C GLY A 110 -2.40 -3.35 -3.19
N GLN A 111 -1.56 -2.83 -2.31
CA GLN A 111 -1.63 -3.10 -0.87
C GLN A 111 -2.39 -1.99 -0.11
N ARG A 112 -3.58 -1.59 -0.58
CA ARG A 112 -4.35 -0.47 0.02
C ARG A 112 -4.69 -0.69 1.50
N HIS A 113 -4.83 -1.94 1.93
CA HIS A 113 -5.06 -2.30 3.33
C HIS A 113 -3.95 -1.81 4.28
N LEU A 114 -2.76 -1.49 3.78
CA LEU A 114 -1.69 -0.89 4.57
C LEU A 114 -2.06 0.51 5.07
N LEU A 115 -2.84 1.28 4.31
CA LEU A 115 -3.29 2.60 4.74
C LEU A 115 -4.14 2.52 6.01
N ASP A 116 -4.99 1.49 6.11
CA ASP A 116 -5.80 1.24 7.30
C ASP A 116 -4.97 0.71 8.47
N LYS A 117 -3.97 -0.15 8.18
CA LYS A 117 -3.08 -0.72 9.20
C LYS A 117 -2.20 0.35 9.85
N TYR A 118 -1.65 1.26 9.04
CA TYR A 118 -0.69 2.29 9.45
C TYR A 118 -1.30 3.69 9.62
N ASP A 119 -2.64 3.77 9.70
CA ASP A 119 -3.37 5.01 9.97
C ASP A 119 -2.82 5.71 11.22
N LEU A 120 -2.45 6.98 11.06
CA LEU A 120 -1.89 7.80 12.13
C LEU A 120 -2.82 7.86 13.35
N LYS A 121 -4.15 7.82 13.18
CA LYS A 121 -5.12 7.85 14.30
C LYS A 121 -5.01 6.65 15.24
N LYS A 122 -4.34 5.57 14.81
CA LYS A 122 -4.12 4.35 15.57
C LYS A 122 -2.70 4.25 16.11
N ARG A 123 -1.79 5.13 15.70
CA ARG A 123 -0.37 5.04 16.01
C ARG A 123 -0.10 5.44 17.45
N GLU A 124 0.73 4.68 18.14
CA GLU A 124 1.12 4.97 19.52
C GLU A 124 1.82 6.32 19.61
N TYR A 125 2.96 6.49 18.96
CA TYR A 125 3.75 7.72 19.01
C TYR A 125 3.62 8.56 17.73
N LEU A 126 3.24 9.83 17.86
CA LEU A 126 3.11 10.77 16.76
C LEU A 126 3.82 12.08 17.08
N CYS A 127 4.37 12.70 16.04
CA CYS A 127 4.77 14.11 16.03
C CYS A 127 3.91 14.91 15.03
N SER A 128 3.84 16.23 15.17
CA SER A 128 2.92 17.10 14.44
C SER A 128 3.14 17.06 12.92
N THR A 129 4.35 16.72 12.50
CA THR A 129 4.78 16.56 11.11
C THR A 129 4.95 15.09 10.72
N SER A 130 4.27 14.15 11.41
CA SER A 130 4.34 12.74 11.03
C SER A 130 3.79 12.52 9.62
N MET A 131 4.61 11.96 8.74
CA MET A 131 4.20 11.64 7.37
C MET A 131 3.01 10.67 7.36
N THR A 132 2.06 10.89 6.45
CA THR A 132 0.91 10.00 6.25
C THR A 132 1.38 8.61 5.79
N ALA A 133 0.60 7.57 6.06
CA ALA A 133 0.92 6.22 5.63
C ALA A 133 1.11 6.13 4.11
N GLU A 134 0.24 6.78 3.34
CA GLU A 134 0.29 6.79 1.88
C GLU A 134 1.61 7.35 1.35
N ASN A 135 1.99 8.55 1.79
CA ASN A 135 3.25 9.16 1.37
C ASN A 135 4.47 8.34 1.85
N SER A 136 4.41 7.80 3.07
CA SER A 136 5.51 6.98 3.62
C SER A 136 5.75 5.72 2.77
N PHE A 137 4.69 5.01 2.37
CA PHE A 137 4.81 3.84 1.50
C PHE A 137 5.23 4.21 0.07
N LEU A 138 4.79 5.36 -0.44
CA LEU A 138 5.23 5.85 -1.74
C LEU A 138 6.74 6.14 -1.74
N VAL A 139 7.25 6.82 -0.70
CA VAL A 139 8.68 7.11 -0.52
C VAL A 139 9.48 5.82 -0.37
N ALA A 140 8.99 4.86 0.44
CA ALA A 140 9.64 3.56 0.58
C ALA A 140 9.71 2.79 -0.75
N ASN A 141 8.68 2.89 -1.60
CA ASN A 141 8.71 2.35 -2.95
C ASN A 141 9.74 3.06 -3.84
N PHE A 142 9.83 4.40 -3.81
CA PHE A 142 10.85 5.13 -4.57
C PHE A 142 12.28 4.81 -4.11
N ALA A 143 12.47 4.55 -2.82
CA ALA A 143 13.73 4.05 -2.26
C ALA A 143 14.02 2.59 -2.61
N HIS A 144 13.09 1.89 -3.28
CA HIS A 144 13.09 0.45 -3.46
C HIS A 144 13.39 -0.29 -2.14
N ALA A 145 12.84 0.17 -1.02
CA ALA A 145 13.06 -0.44 0.28
C ALA A 145 12.63 -1.92 0.25
N GLY A 146 13.43 -2.78 0.87
CA GLY A 146 13.19 -4.22 0.83
C GLY A 146 14.22 -5.00 1.64
N LYS A 147 14.00 -6.30 1.75
CA LYS A 147 14.91 -7.23 2.44
C LYS A 147 16.35 -7.07 1.98
N GLY A 148 17.28 -6.95 2.94
CA GLY A 148 18.72 -6.84 2.69
C GLY A 148 19.21 -5.43 2.38
N LYS A 149 18.32 -4.43 2.34
CA LYS A 149 18.70 -3.03 2.15
C LYS A 149 18.75 -2.27 3.47
N LEU A 150 19.66 -1.30 3.54
CA LEU A 150 19.78 -0.35 4.64
C LEU A 150 19.24 1.02 4.22
N VAL A 151 18.15 1.44 4.87
CA VAL A 151 17.48 2.73 4.63
C VAL A 151 17.72 3.66 5.80
N PHE A 152 18.19 4.88 5.51
CA PHE A 152 18.44 5.91 6.51
C PHE A 152 17.46 7.07 6.39
N ASP A 153 16.96 7.55 7.53
CA ASP A 153 16.19 8.80 7.60
C ASP A 153 16.87 9.78 8.56
N PRO A 154 17.56 10.82 8.06
CA PRO A 154 18.25 11.82 8.89
C PRO A 154 17.33 12.81 9.62
N PHE A 155 16.02 12.76 9.39
CA PHE A 155 15.01 13.59 10.07
C PHE A 155 13.84 12.71 10.52
N CYS A 156 14.15 11.59 11.18
CA CYS A 156 13.21 10.49 11.33
C CYS A 156 11.99 10.85 12.18
N GLY A 157 12.10 11.78 13.13
CA GLY A 157 10.99 12.19 13.98
C GLY A 157 10.29 10.99 14.64
N SER A 158 8.99 10.83 14.36
CA SER A 158 8.17 9.68 14.80
C SER A 158 8.41 8.37 14.03
N ALA A 159 9.42 8.33 13.17
CA ALA A 159 9.87 7.22 12.32
C ALA A 159 8.87 6.80 11.22
N SER A 160 8.05 7.72 10.71
CA SER A 160 7.00 7.38 9.72
C SER A 160 7.56 6.72 8.44
N LEU A 161 8.64 7.27 7.87
CA LEU A 161 9.27 6.72 6.66
C LEU A 161 9.98 5.41 6.94
N LEU A 162 10.64 5.29 8.10
CA LEU A 162 11.33 4.08 8.53
C LEU A 162 10.36 2.92 8.79
N ILE A 163 9.17 3.19 9.36
CA ILE A 163 8.12 2.17 9.54
C ILE A 163 7.70 1.58 8.19
N ALA A 164 7.55 2.42 7.14
CA ALA A 164 7.22 1.94 5.81
C ALA A 164 8.36 1.15 5.16
N ALA A 165 9.61 1.57 5.34
CA ALA A 165 10.77 0.82 4.86
C ALA A 165 10.91 -0.55 5.57
N ALA A 166 10.74 -0.57 6.90
CA ALA A 166 10.77 -1.80 7.70
C ALA A 166 9.60 -2.74 7.37
N HIS A 167 8.44 -2.22 6.97
CA HIS A 167 7.34 -3.04 6.47
C HIS A 167 7.73 -3.88 5.26
N PHE A 168 8.55 -3.34 4.35
CA PHE A 168 9.10 -4.08 3.21
C PHE A 168 10.32 -4.95 3.57
N GLY A 169 10.71 -4.96 4.86
CA GLY A 169 11.80 -5.79 5.38
C GLY A 169 13.19 -5.15 5.27
N ALA A 170 13.28 -3.85 4.99
CA ALA A 170 14.57 -3.14 5.04
C ALA A 170 15.07 -3.01 6.49
N TYR A 171 16.39 -3.06 6.66
CA TYR A 171 17.03 -2.53 7.86
C TYR A 171 16.90 -1.01 7.84
N THR A 172 16.61 -0.42 8.99
CA THR A 172 16.39 1.02 9.09
C THR A 172 17.34 1.64 10.10
N LEU A 173 17.74 2.87 9.83
CA LEU A 173 18.50 3.72 10.75
C LEU A 173 17.83 5.09 10.77
N GLY A 174 17.60 5.65 11.94
CA GLY A 174 16.98 6.97 12.09
C GLY A 174 17.92 7.97 12.72
N GLY A 175 17.83 9.21 12.27
CA GLY A 175 18.56 10.35 12.78
C GLY A 175 17.62 11.49 13.13
N ASP A 176 17.84 12.17 14.24
CA ASP A 176 17.17 13.43 14.56
C ASP A 176 18.09 14.31 15.41
N ILE A 177 18.00 15.63 15.25
CA ILE A 177 18.82 16.56 16.05
C ILE A 177 18.30 16.67 17.50
N ASP A 178 16.98 16.46 17.69
CA ASP A 178 16.32 16.50 18.98
C ASP A 178 16.27 15.12 19.63
N ILE A 179 17.21 14.86 20.55
CA ILE A 179 17.29 13.61 21.31
C ILE A 179 16.00 13.26 22.07
N ARG A 180 15.16 14.25 22.39
CA ARG A 180 13.89 14.03 23.10
C ARG A 180 12.85 13.36 22.20
N VAL A 181 12.92 13.58 20.89
CA VAL A 181 12.05 12.91 19.92
C VAL A 181 12.43 11.45 19.80
N ILE A 182 13.73 11.18 19.75
CA ILE A 182 14.28 9.82 19.67
C ILE A 182 13.99 9.00 20.92
N ARG A 183 14.28 9.56 22.11
CA ARG A 183 14.02 8.88 23.39
C ARG A 183 12.52 8.71 23.66
N GLY A 184 11.70 9.62 23.16
CA GLY A 184 10.29 9.67 23.53
C GLY A 184 10.11 10.08 24.98
N LYS A 185 9.09 9.54 25.64
CA LYS A 185 8.70 9.89 27.01
C LYS A 185 8.99 8.74 27.98
N GLU A 186 9.80 9.03 28.99
CA GLU A 186 9.83 8.30 30.27
C GLU A 186 8.60 8.63 31.14
N LYS A 187 8.23 7.76 32.07
CA LYS A 187 6.98 7.80 32.88
C LYS A 187 6.58 9.21 33.38
N ASP A 188 7.55 10.03 33.79
CA ASP A 188 7.35 11.36 34.37
C ASP A 188 7.83 12.55 33.49
N ALA A 189 8.37 12.28 32.30
CA ALA A 189 8.90 13.33 31.42
C ALA A 189 7.79 14.03 30.61
N LYS A 190 7.92 15.34 30.37
CA LYS A 190 7.10 16.05 29.38
C LYS A 190 7.63 15.73 27.98
N LEU A 191 6.74 15.27 27.10
CA LEU A 191 7.06 15.08 25.69
C LEU A 191 7.19 16.47 25.00
N PRO A 192 8.02 16.61 23.95
CA PRO A 192 8.01 17.84 23.15
C PRO A 192 6.59 18.22 22.70
N SER A 193 6.29 19.53 22.69
CA SER A 193 4.93 20.04 22.40
C SER A 193 4.36 19.61 21.05
N HIS A 194 5.24 19.30 20.11
CA HIS A 194 4.89 18.81 18.79
C HIS A 194 4.61 17.30 18.76
N CYS A 195 4.94 16.54 19.79
CA CYS A 195 4.65 15.10 19.85
C CYS A 195 3.51 14.78 20.84
N ARG A 196 2.70 13.79 20.48
CA ARG A 196 1.48 13.35 21.18
C ARG A 196 1.25 11.86 20.99
N TYR A 197 0.32 11.31 21.74
CA TYR A 197 0.01 9.88 21.79
C TYR A 197 -1.45 9.60 21.37
N ALA A 198 -1.72 8.55 20.58
CA ALA A 198 -3.05 8.38 19.95
C ALA A 198 -4.04 7.39 20.59
N ARG A 199 -3.69 6.54 21.58
CA ARG A 199 -4.63 5.82 22.50
C ARG A 199 -3.92 4.79 23.39
N THR A 200 -4.20 4.83 24.70
CA THR A 200 -3.49 4.33 25.92
C THR A 200 -2.57 3.10 25.89
N LEU A 201 -1.35 3.25 26.45
CA LEU A 201 -0.68 2.32 27.37
C LEU A 201 -0.08 3.16 28.52
N LYS A 202 -0.34 2.80 29.78
CA LYS A 202 0.09 3.58 30.96
C LYS A 202 1.48 3.20 31.49
N ASP A 203 2.11 2.16 30.95
CA ASP A 203 3.20 1.46 31.64
C ASP A 203 4.44 1.14 30.78
N VAL A 204 4.62 1.79 29.62
CA VAL A 204 5.80 1.60 28.74
C VAL A 204 6.41 2.95 28.38
N GLU A 205 7.73 2.99 28.18
CA GLU A 205 8.42 4.13 27.55
C GLU A 205 7.88 4.31 26.12
N ILE A 206 7.33 5.48 25.80
CA ILE A 206 6.65 5.71 24.52
C ILE A 206 7.49 6.64 23.65
N GLY A 207 7.96 6.11 22.53
CA GLY A 207 8.76 6.82 21.54
C GLY A 207 8.63 6.17 20.16
N PRO A 208 9.46 6.57 19.19
CA PRO A 208 9.43 6.01 17.84
C PRO A 208 9.55 4.48 17.81
N LEU A 209 10.32 3.87 18.74
CA LEU A 209 10.44 2.42 18.88
C LEU A 209 9.11 1.72 19.20
N SER A 210 8.22 2.37 19.95
CA SER A 210 6.92 1.79 20.31
C SER A 210 6.05 1.57 19.06
N ASN A 211 6.18 2.43 18.04
CA ASN A 211 5.51 2.22 16.76
C ASN A 211 5.96 0.94 16.05
N PHE A 212 7.25 0.60 16.09
CA PHE A 212 7.75 -0.65 15.51
C PHE A 212 7.19 -1.85 16.26
N GLN A 213 7.18 -1.80 17.59
CA GLN A 213 6.58 -2.82 18.45
C GLN A 213 5.09 -3.00 18.15
N GLN A 214 4.33 -1.90 18.10
CA GLN A 214 2.90 -1.88 17.80
C GLN A 214 2.58 -2.64 16.50
N TYR A 215 3.40 -2.44 15.46
CA TYR A 215 3.18 -3.04 14.15
C TYR A 215 3.84 -4.40 13.95
N GLY A 216 4.56 -4.92 14.96
CA GLY A 216 5.32 -6.17 14.88
C GLY A 216 6.44 -6.11 13.85
N LEU A 217 7.09 -4.94 13.70
CA LEU A 217 8.17 -4.71 12.75
C LEU A 217 9.53 -4.89 13.42
N GLN A 218 10.54 -5.22 12.60
CA GLN A 218 11.92 -5.18 13.06
C GLN A 218 12.26 -3.75 13.52
N PRO A 219 12.80 -3.56 14.73
CA PRO A 219 13.21 -2.24 15.18
C PRO A 219 14.35 -1.71 14.29
N PRO A 220 14.51 -0.38 14.20
CA PRO A 220 15.67 0.20 13.54
C PRO A 220 16.96 -0.29 14.22
N LEU A 221 18.03 -0.37 13.45
CA LEU A 221 19.37 -0.70 13.95
C LEU A 221 19.77 0.26 15.06
N ASP A 222 19.48 1.54 14.87
CA ASP A 222 19.59 2.56 15.90
C ASP A 222 18.74 3.79 15.54
N LEU A 223 18.45 4.60 16.55
CA LEU A 223 17.94 5.95 16.40
C LEU A 223 18.96 6.90 17.05
N ILE A 224 19.70 7.64 16.22
CA ILE A 224 20.86 8.39 16.66
C ILE A 224 20.58 9.88 16.66
N ARG A 225 21.19 10.59 17.62
CA ARG A 225 21.22 12.05 17.54
C ARG A 225 22.19 12.46 16.43
N CYS A 226 21.70 13.11 15.39
CA CYS A 226 22.56 13.63 14.33
C CYS A 226 22.08 14.99 13.84
N ASP A 227 23.03 15.79 13.35
CA ASP A 227 22.76 17.01 12.63
C ASP A 227 23.11 16.80 11.16
N SER A 228 22.11 16.85 10.28
CA SER A 228 22.30 16.65 8.85
C SER A 228 23.17 17.72 8.18
N ALA A 229 23.33 18.90 8.81
CA ALA A 229 24.28 19.92 8.37
C ALA A 229 25.74 19.55 8.72
N ASN A 230 25.94 18.61 9.66
CA ASN A 230 27.23 18.12 10.12
C ASN A 230 27.29 16.59 9.98
N PRO A 231 27.42 16.06 8.76
CA PRO A 231 27.28 14.64 8.50
C PRO A 231 28.31 13.82 9.28
N ILE A 232 27.79 12.88 10.07
CA ILE A 232 28.60 11.95 10.89
C ILE A 232 29.25 10.84 10.06
N TRP A 233 28.80 10.66 8.82
CA TRP A 233 29.27 9.62 7.91
C TRP A 233 30.49 10.12 7.14
N LYS A 234 31.67 9.57 7.47
CA LYS A 234 32.93 9.88 6.75
C LYS A 234 33.09 9.08 5.45
N LEU A 235 32.39 7.95 5.34
CA LEU A 235 32.41 7.05 4.20
C LEU A 235 31.08 7.19 3.43
N GLY A 236 31.16 7.33 2.11
CA GLY A 236 30.00 7.26 1.23
C GLY A 236 29.56 5.82 0.98
N GLY A 237 28.33 5.63 0.50
CA GLY A 237 27.84 4.33 0.03
C GLY A 237 27.44 3.32 1.13
N ILE A 238 27.24 3.78 2.37
CA ILE A 238 26.79 2.93 3.49
C ILE A 238 25.31 2.54 3.33
N PHE A 239 24.49 3.48 2.83
CA PHE A 239 23.04 3.32 2.73
C PHE A 239 22.62 3.00 1.31
N ASP A 240 21.73 2.03 1.14
CA ASP A 240 21.09 1.75 -0.14
C ASP A 240 20.11 2.85 -0.53
N ALA A 241 19.51 3.52 0.46
CA ALA A 241 18.65 4.68 0.26
C ALA A 241 18.65 5.62 1.47
N ILE A 242 18.46 6.92 1.19
CA ILE A 242 18.14 7.93 2.19
C ILE A 242 16.73 8.44 1.87
N VAL A 243 15.84 8.39 2.87
CA VAL A 243 14.47 8.89 2.79
C VAL A 243 14.29 9.95 3.86
N CYS A 244 13.74 11.11 3.55
CA CYS A 244 13.53 12.13 4.56
C CYS A 244 12.41 13.10 4.23
N ASP A 245 11.88 13.72 5.28
CA ASP A 245 10.97 14.85 5.24
C ASP A 245 11.58 16.00 6.08
N PRO A 246 12.54 16.77 5.54
CA PRO A 246 13.26 17.77 6.31
C PRO A 246 12.33 18.91 6.76
N PRO A 247 12.69 19.65 7.82
CA PRO A 247 11.87 20.74 8.33
C PRO A 247 11.69 21.85 7.29
N TYR A 248 10.44 22.22 7.03
CA TYR A 248 10.06 23.22 6.03
C TYR A 248 10.31 24.68 6.44
N GLY A 249 10.81 24.94 7.65
CA GLY A 249 11.06 26.31 8.15
C GLY A 249 9.81 27.13 8.46
N VAL A 250 8.60 26.64 8.14
CA VAL A 250 7.34 27.29 8.48
C VAL A 250 6.86 26.79 9.84
N ARG A 251 6.98 27.62 10.88
CA ARG A 251 6.27 27.37 12.14
C ARG A 251 4.79 27.62 11.87
N GLY A 252 3.98 26.55 11.85
CA GLY A 252 2.54 26.67 12.00
C GLY A 252 2.23 27.19 13.41
N GLY A 253 2.36 28.50 13.59
CA GLY A 253 2.04 29.20 14.82
C GLY A 253 0.78 30.02 14.60
N GLY A 254 -0.27 29.67 15.36
CA GLY A 254 -1.40 30.54 15.67
C GLY A 254 -2.49 30.62 14.61
#